data_AF-A0A353Y297-F1
#
_entry.id   AF-A0A353Y297-F1
#
_cell.length_a   1.000
_cell.length_b   1.000
_cell.length_c   1.000
_cell.angle_alpha   90.00
_cell.angle_beta   90.00
_cell.angle_gamma   90.00
#
_symmetry.space_group_name_H-M   'P 1'
#
loop_
_entity.id
_entity.type
_entity.pdbx_description
1 polymer ?
#
loop_
_entity_poly.entity_id
_entity_poly.type
_entity_poly.pdbx_seq_one_letter_code
_entity_poly.pdbx_strand_id
1 'polypeptide(L)'
;MGEALLAQPARQYALVAQAIRYLRAHAQQQPTLAEVAAAVHLSEHHLQRIFAAWAGISPKRFLQYLSKEHALAALREAQDVLGAAQASGLSGPGRLHDLLVSSEAMTPGEIKRGGAGLVLGWGQAATPFGVALVGWTPRGICYLAFLDDDAAQRLQELLSAWPAAELRQSDPEA
;
A
#
# COMPACT_ATOMS: atom_id res chain seq x y z
N MET A 1 5.09 -38.99 -1.97
CA MET A 1 6.09 -37.89 -2.10
C MET A 1 5.47 -36.50 -2.34
N GLY A 2 4.14 -36.35 -2.50
CA GLY A 2 3.48 -35.05 -2.72
C GLY A 2 3.05 -34.29 -1.45
N GLU A 3 2.73 -34.99 -0.35
CA GLU A 3 2.26 -34.33 0.89
C GLU A 3 3.32 -33.46 1.59
N ALA A 4 4.59 -33.89 1.60
CA ALA A 4 5.67 -33.12 2.20
C ALA A 4 5.99 -31.82 1.43
N LEU A 5 5.74 -31.81 0.11
CA LEU A 5 6.03 -30.66 -0.75
C LEU A 5 4.99 -29.55 -0.59
N LEU A 6 3.74 -29.89 -0.25
CA LEU A 6 2.66 -28.92 0.04
C LEU A 6 2.66 -28.45 1.50
N ALA A 7 3.20 -29.24 2.43
CA ALA A 7 3.27 -28.90 3.85
C ALA A 7 4.17 -27.68 4.14
N GLN A 8 5.27 -27.51 3.39
CA GLN A 8 6.21 -26.41 3.59
C GLN A 8 5.65 -25.06 3.12
N PRO A 9 5.06 -24.92 1.91
CA PRO A 9 4.33 -23.72 1.51
C PRO A 9 3.18 -23.37 2.47
N ALA A 10 2.38 -24.35 2.90
CA ALA A 10 1.27 -24.11 3.84
C ALA A 10 1.76 -23.56 5.19
N ARG A 11 2.89 -24.07 5.71
CA ARG A 11 3.50 -23.57 6.94
C ARG A 11 4.06 -22.15 6.77
N GLN A 12 4.75 -21.86 5.66
CA GLN A 12 5.26 -20.52 5.38
C GLN A 12 4.13 -19.50 5.24
N TYR A 13 3.07 -19.87 4.54
CA TYR A 13 1.86 -19.05 4.44
C TYR A 13 1.30 -18.70 5.84
N ALA A 14 1.14 -19.70 6.72
CA ALA A 14 0.63 -19.48 8.06
C ALA A 14 1.51 -18.51 8.89
N LEU A 15 2.84 -18.65 8.77
CA LEU A 15 3.81 -17.77 9.43
C LEU A 15 3.73 -16.33 8.91
N VAL A 16 3.67 -16.15 7.58
CA VAL A 16 3.54 -14.82 6.96
C VAL A 16 2.20 -14.19 7.32
N ALA A 17 1.11 -14.96 7.33
CA ALA A 17 -0.20 -14.48 7.76
C ALA A 17 -0.20 -14.05 9.24
N GLN A 18 0.51 -14.78 10.12
CA GLN A 18 0.69 -14.39 11.52
C GLN A 18 1.51 -13.11 11.65
N ALA A 19 2.60 -12.96 10.89
CA ALA A 19 3.40 -11.75 10.86
C ALA A 19 2.59 -10.54 10.37
N ILE A 20 1.77 -10.69 9.33
CA ILE A 20 0.86 -9.64 8.85
C ILE A 20 -0.15 -9.25 9.92
N ARG A 21 -0.77 -10.22 10.62
CA ARG A 21 -1.69 -9.93 11.73
C ARG A 21 -0.99 -9.16 12.85
N TYR A 22 0.23 -9.57 13.21
CA TYR A 22 1.02 -8.88 14.21
C TYR A 22 1.33 -7.43 13.79
N LEU A 23 1.81 -7.22 12.56
CA LEU A 23 2.09 -5.88 12.03
C LEU A 23 0.85 -4.99 12.01
N ARG A 24 -0.32 -5.52 11.62
CA ARG A 24 -1.59 -4.78 11.65
C ARG A 24 -2.00 -4.37 13.05
N ALA A 25 -1.92 -5.31 14.01
CA ALA A 25 -2.30 -5.05 15.39
C ALA A 25 -1.36 -4.06 16.08
N HIS A 26 -0.09 -3.99 15.65
CA HIS A 26 0.95 -3.20 16.31
C HIS A 26 1.46 -2.03 15.47
N ALA A 27 0.78 -1.67 14.37
CA ALA A 27 1.30 -0.68 13.42
C ALA A 27 1.65 0.66 14.07
N GLN A 28 0.84 1.11 15.04
CA GLN A 28 1.06 2.36 15.76
C GLN A 28 2.32 2.36 16.63
N GLN A 29 2.73 1.20 17.17
CA GLN A 29 3.96 1.11 17.97
C GLN A 29 5.24 1.03 17.12
N GLN A 30 5.11 0.96 15.79
CA GLN A 30 6.23 0.85 14.86
C GLN A 30 7.22 -0.28 15.21
N PRO A 31 6.76 -1.55 15.32
CA PRO A 31 7.59 -2.65 15.76
C PRO A 31 8.78 -2.87 14.83
N THR A 32 9.91 -3.17 15.44
CA THR A 32 11.16 -3.56 14.77
C THR A 32 11.02 -4.94 14.11
N LEU A 33 11.90 -5.23 13.14
CA LEU A 33 11.94 -6.55 12.51
C LEU A 33 12.20 -7.67 13.52
N ALA A 34 13.04 -7.42 14.53
CA ALA A 34 13.30 -8.33 15.64
C ALA A 34 12.04 -8.68 16.43
N GLU A 35 11.21 -7.70 16.78
CA GLU A 35 9.95 -7.93 17.51
C GLU A 35 8.95 -8.75 16.69
N VAL A 36 8.81 -8.45 15.40
CA VAL A 36 7.94 -9.21 14.50
C VAL A 36 8.45 -10.64 14.35
N ALA A 37 9.77 -10.83 14.22
CA ALA A 37 10.40 -12.15 14.09
C ALA A 37 10.22 -12.98 15.38
N ALA A 38 10.38 -12.36 16.54
CA ALA A 38 10.12 -13.00 17.83
C ALA A 38 8.65 -13.45 17.97
N ALA A 39 7.69 -12.62 17.53
CA ALA A 39 6.26 -12.92 17.59
C ALA A 39 5.83 -14.10 16.70
N VAL A 40 6.66 -14.49 15.72
CA VAL A 40 6.43 -15.67 14.87
C VAL A 40 7.50 -16.75 15.03
N HIS A 41 8.34 -16.65 16.06
CA HIS A 41 9.42 -17.59 16.38
C HIS A 41 10.40 -17.85 15.24
N LEU A 42 10.82 -16.78 14.54
CA LEU A 42 11.80 -16.81 13.46
C LEU A 42 12.99 -15.91 13.76
N SER A 43 14.10 -16.14 13.04
CA SER A 43 15.14 -15.12 12.92
C SER A 43 14.71 -14.01 11.94
N GLU A 44 15.25 -12.81 12.13
CA GLU A 44 14.97 -11.65 11.28
C GLU A 44 15.24 -11.93 9.80
N HIS A 45 16.39 -12.53 9.49
CA HIS A 45 16.77 -12.89 8.12
C HIS A 45 15.78 -13.90 7.49
N HIS A 46 15.34 -14.89 8.26
CA HIS A 46 14.38 -15.87 7.75
C HIS A 46 13.01 -15.24 7.50
N LEU A 47 12.51 -14.44 8.45
CA LEU A 47 11.26 -13.69 8.31
C LEU A 47 11.31 -12.79 7.07
N GLN A 48 12.35 -11.99 6.91
CA GLN A 48 12.48 -11.06 5.79
C GLN A 48 12.38 -11.77 4.44
N ARG A 49 13.07 -12.92 4.29
CA ARG A 49 13.06 -13.70 3.05
C ARG A 49 11.67 -14.30 2.75
N ILE A 50 11.06 -14.99 3.72
CA ILE A 50 9.76 -15.65 3.47
C ILE A 50 8.63 -14.63 3.32
N PHE A 51 8.68 -13.53 4.09
CA PHE A 51 7.67 -12.49 3.99
C PHE A 51 7.72 -11.81 2.62
N ALA A 52 8.91 -11.49 2.10
CA ALA A 52 9.05 -10.92 0.76
C ALA A 52 8.61 -11.90 -0.33
N ALA A 53 8.91 -13.20 -0.20
CA ALA A 53 8.50 -14.21 -1.17
C ALA A 53 6.97 -14.38 -1.26
N TRP A 54 6.25 -14.23 -0.14
CA TRP A 54 4.80 -14.43 -0.08
C TRP A 54 3.99 -13.14 -0.20
N ALA A 55 4.45 -12.04 0.40
CA ALA A 55 3.75 -10.75 0.41
C ALA A 55 4.24 -9.79 -0.68
N GLY A 56 5.31 -10.13 -1.40
CA GLY A 56 5.91 -9.31 -2.47
C GLY A 56 6.71 -8.10 -1.99
N ILE A 57 6.65 -7.75 -0.71
CA ILE A 57 7.38 -6.63 -0.09
C ILE A 57 7.99 -7.03 1.26
N SER A 58 8.94 -6.26 1.79
CA SER A 58 9.53 -6.55 3.10
C SER A 58 8.58 -6.20 4.27
N PRO A 59 8.77 -6.79 5.48
CA PRO A 59 7.98 -6.44 6.66
C PRO A 59 8.01 -4.95 6.98
N LYS A 60 9.18 -4.32 6.85
CA LYS A 60 9.35 -2.87 7.05
C LYS A 60 8.50 -2.06 6.06
N ARG A 61 8.51 -2.44 4.78
CA ARG A 61 7.72 -1.74 3.75
C ARG A 61 6.23 -1.94 3.96
N PHE A 62 5.82 -3.12 4.42
CA PHE A 62 4.43 -3.40 4.79
C PHE A 62 3.98 -2.53 5.96
N LEU A 63 4.79 -2.41 7.01
CA LEU A 63 4.52 -1.52 8.16
C LEU A 63 4.40 -0.04 7.74
N GLN A 64 5.28 0.41 6.85
CA GLN A 64 5.21 1.75 6.27
C GLN A 64 3.90 1.97 5.50
N TYR A 65 3.42 0.95 4.76
CA TYR A 65 2.14 1.02 4.07
C TYR A 65 0.96 1.11 5.04
N LEU A 66 0.97 0.32 6.12
CA LEU A 66 -0.05 0.42 7.18
C LEU A 66 -0.07 1.82 7.84
N SER A 67 1.07 2.50 7.85
CA SER A 67 1.22 3.83 8.44
C SER A 67 1.03 4.96 7.43
N LYS A 68 0.76 4.63 6.15
CA LYS A 68 0.66 5.59 5.04
C LYS A 68 -0.47 6.59 5.25
N GLU A 69 -1.63 6.14 5.72
CA GLU A 69 -2.79 7.03 5.93
C GLU A 69 -2.46 8.15 6.93
N HIS A 70 -1.73 7.82 7.99
CA HIS A 70 -1.20 8.83 8.92
C HIS A 70 -0.24 9.79 8.22
N ALA A 71 0.63 9.26 7.35
CA ALA A 71 1.55 10.08 6.56
C ALA A 71 0.83 11.06 5.62
N LEU A 72 -0.26 10.62 4.97
CA LEU A 72 -1.08 11.46 4.10
C LEU A 72 -1.83 12.52 4.88
N ALA A 73 -2.42 12.16 6.02
CA ALA A 73 -3.10 13.10 6.90
C ALA A 73 -2.12 14.16 7.40
N ALA A 74 -0.97 13.73 7.94
CA ALA A 74 0.10 14.61 8.37
C ALA A 74 0.61 15.48 7.22
N LEU A 75 0.73 14.96 6.00
CA LEU A 75 1.17 15.75 4.85
C LEU A 75 0.14 16.81 4.44
N ARG A 76 -1.16 16.51 4.49
CA ARG A 76 -2.23 17.46 4.17
C ARG A 76 -2.33 18.59 5.20
N GLU A 77 -2.05 18.28 6.47
CA GLU A 77 -2.09 19.24 7.57
C GLU A 77 -0.76 19.98 7.79
N ALA A 78 0.38 19.37 7.47
CA ALA A 78 1.69 19.92 7.78
C ALA A 78 2.06 21.10 6.87
N GLN A 79 2.60 22.14 7.50
CA GLN A 79 3.16 23.29 6.80
C GLN A 79 4.35 22.89 5.92
N ASP A 80 5.15 21.91 6.33
CA ASP A 80 6.31 21.42 5.58
C ASP A 80 6.37 19.87 5.47
N VAL A 81 7.23 19.39 4.56
CA VAL A 81 7.38 17.96 4.23
C VAL A 81 8.20 17.21 5.30
N LEU A 82 9.02 17.92 6.07
CA LEU A 82 9.86 17.33 7.11
C LEU A 82 9.03 16.89 8.31
N GLY A 83 8.09 17.73 8.77
CA GLY A 83 7.15 17.40 9.82
C GLY A 83 6.30 16.19 9.46
N ALA A 84 5.81 16.12 8.23
CA ALA A 84 5.07 14.95 7.74
C ALA A 84 5.92 13.67 7.76
N ALA A 85 7.20 13.75 7.37
CA ALA A 85 8.10 12.60 7.42
C ALA A 85 8.33 12.11 8.86
N GLN A 86 8.55 13.03 9.81
CA GLN A 86 8.75 12.70 11.21
C GLN A 86 7.51 12.09 11.87
N ALA A 87 6.32 12.67 11.62
CA ALA A 87 5.05 12.14 12.10
C ALA A 87 4.76 10.70 11.58
N SER A 88 5.32 10.37 10.42
CA SER A 88 5.18 9.06 9.79
C SER A 88 6.26 8.04 10.21
N GLY A 89 7.12 8.38 11.17
CA GLY A 89 8.23 7.52 11.59
C GLY A 89 9.34 7.36 10.54
N LEU A 90 9.44 8.28 9.59
CA LEU A 90 10.43 8.23 8.51
C LEU A 90 11.66 9.07 8.85
N SER A 91 12.82 8.64 8.36
CA SER A 91 14.10 9.31 8.63
C SER A 91 14.29 10.65 7.91
N GLY A 92 13.31 11.11 7.13
CA GLY A 92 13.33 12.41 6.49
C GLY A 92 12.51 12.51 5.18
N PRO A 93 12.50 13.69 4.54
CA PRO A 93 11.65 14.00 3.39
C PRO A 93 11.84 13.08 2.19
N GLY A 94 13.07 12.66 1.90
CA GLY A 94 13.37 11.74 0.79
C GLY A 94 12.68 10.38 0.98
N ARG A 95 12.62 9.86 2.20
CA ARG A 95 11.92 8.60 2.50
C ARG A 95 10.40 8.74 2.40
N LEU A 96 9.86 9.90 2.78
CA LEU A 96 8.45 10.19 2.56
C LEU A 96 8.12 10.26 1.07
N HIS A 97 8.98 10.91 0.28
CA HIS A 97 8.84 10.94 -1.17
C HIS A 97 8.83 9.52 -1.76
N ASP A 98 9.81 8.68 -1.42
CA ASP A 98 9.88 7.29 -1.89
C ASP A 98 8.64 6.48 -1.49
N LEU A 99 8.17 6.66 -0.25
CA LEU A 99 6.98 6.00 0.27
C LEU A 99 5.75 6.37 -0.58
N LEU A 100 5.48 7.67 -0.76
CA LEU A 100 4.30 8.15 -1.46
C LEU A 100 4.35 7.82 -2.96
N VAL A 101 5.50 7.96 -3.60
CA VAL A 101 5.64 7.57 -5.01
C VAL A 101 5.38 6.08 -5.18
N SER A 102 5.87 5.24 -4.27
CA SER A 102 5.70 3.80 -4.42
C SER A 102 4.37 3.24 -3.93
N SER A 103 3.60 4.00 -3.16
CA SER A 103 2.32 3.56 -2.60
C SER A 103 1.09 4.29 -3.15
N GLU A 104 1.27 5.51 -3.68
CA GLU A 104 0.21 6.34 -4.28
C GLU A 104 0.47 6.67 -5.75
N ALA A 105 1.62 6.28 -6.31
CA ALA A 105 2.06 6.74 -7.62
C ALA A 105 2.09 8.28 -7.75
N MET A 106 2.32 8.99 -6.64
CA MET A 106 2.33 10.46 -6.57
C MET A 106 3.40 10.99 -5.61
N THR A 107 3.92 12.18 -5.91
CA THR A 107 4.85 12.92 -5.06
C THR A 107 4.10 13.64 -3.92
N PRO A 108 4.78 14.01 -2.82
CA PRO A 108 4.16 14.79 -1.75
C PRO A 108 3.52 16.09 -2.24
N GLY A 109 4.14 16.78 -3.22
CA GLY A 109 3.62 18.03 -3.75
C GLY A 109 2.32 17.87 -4.54
N GLU A 110 2.20 16.81 -5.33
CA GLU A 110 0.96 16.50 -6.06
C GLU A 110 -0.18 16.12 -5.11
N ILE A 111 0.14 15.34 -4.07
CA ILE A 111 -0.81 14.98 -3.02
C ILE A 111 -1.32 16.23 -2.29
N LYS A 112 -0.42 17.16 -1.92
CA LYS A 112 -0.81 18.44 -1.29
C LYS A 112 -1.73 19.30 -2.16
N ARG A 113 -1.57 19.24 -3.48
CA ARG A 113 -2.43 19.97 -4.43
C ARG A 113 -3.70 19.20 -4.80
N GLY A 114 -4.00 18.09 -4.13
CA GLY A 114 -5.18 17.27 -4.43
C GLY A 114 -5.16 16.67 -5.84
N GLY A 115 -3.98 16.52 -6.45
CA GLY A 115 -3.84 16.05 -7.83
C GLY A 115 -3.81 17.16 -8.89
N ALA A 116 -3.81 18.44 -8.54
CA ALA A 116 -3.79 19.51 -9.55
C ALA A 116 -2.58 19.40 -10.50
N GLY A 117 -2.89 19.36 -11.81
CA GLY A 117 -1.93 19.17 -12.89
C GLY A 117 -1.60 17.70 -13.21
N LEU A 118 -2.24 16.74 -12.53
CA LEU A 118 -2.17 15.32 -12.88
C LEU A 118 -3.35 14.89 -13.73
N VAL A 119 -3.05 14.06 -14.73
CA VAL A 119 -4.05 13.26 -15.44
C VAL A 119 -4.16 11.92 -14.72
N LEU A 120 -5.35 11.61 -14.25
CA LEU A 120 -5.70 10.33 -13.64
C LEU A 120 -6.54 9.53 -14.63
N GLY A 121 -5.95 8.46 -15.14
CA GLY A 121 -6.68 7.46 -15.92
C GLY A 121 -7.44 6.54 -14.98
N TRP A 122 -8.66 6.14 -15.34
CA TRP A 122 -9.39 5.14 -14.57
C TRP A 122 -10.26 4.26 -15.47
N GLY A 123 -10.52 3.03 -15.03
CA GLY A 123 -11.32 2.08 -15.79
C GLY A 123 -11.58 0.81 -15.01
N GLN A 124 -12.43 -0.06 -15.58
CA GLN A 124 -12.76 -1.36 -15.01
C GLN A 124 -12.08 -2.48 -15.80
N ALA A 125 -11.60 -3.51 -15.12
CA ALA A 125 -10.97 -4.66 -15.74
C ALA A 125 -11.40 -5.97 -15.07
N ALA A 126 -11.62 -7.03 -15.86
CA ALA A 126 -11.83 -8.36 -15.32
C ALA A 126 -10.52 -8.91 -14.72
N THR A 127 -10.60 -9.48 -13.52
CA THR A 127 -9.46 -10.10 -12.83
C THR A 127 -9.85 -11.48 -12.32
N PRO A 128 -8.88 -12.33 -11.90
CA PRO A 128 -9.18 -13.60 -11.23
C PRO A 128 -10.01 -13.48 -9.94
N PHE A 129 -10.16 -12.27 -9.39
CA PHE A 129 -10.90 -11.99 -8.16
C PHE A 129 -12.22 -11.25 -8.41
N GLY A 130 -12.66 -11.14 -9.67
CA GLY A 130 -13.82 -10.35 -10.06
C GLY A 130 -13.44 -9.09 -10.84
N VAL A 131 -14.40 -8.21 -11.07
CA VAL A 131 -14.15 -6.93 -11.73
C VAL A 131 -13.42 -6.01 -10.77
N ALA A 132 -12.37 -5.32 -11.23
CA ALA A 132 -11.66 -4.32 -10.45
C ALA A 132 -11.80 -2.95 -11.10
N LEU A 133 -12.04 -1.93 -10.27
CA LEU A 133 -11.84 -0.52 -10.60
C LEU A 133 -10.38 -0.17 -10.36
N VAL A 134 -9.71 0.32 -11.40
CA VAL A 134 -8.29 0.70 -11.38
C VAL A 134 -8.19 2.18 -11.70
N GLY A 135 -7.43 2.92 -10.89
CA GLY A 135 -7.00 4.28 -11.18
C GLY A 135 -5.47 4.35 -11.29
N TRP A 136 -4.94 5.08 -12.26
CA TRP A 136 -3.51 5.18 -12.51
C TRP A 136 -3.07 6.58 -12.91
N THR A 137 -1.80 6.85 -12.67
CA THR A 137 -1.05 8.04 -13.10
C THR A 137 0.09 7.60 -14.03
N PRO A 138 0.87 8.53 -14.62
CA PRO A 138 2.08 8.16 -15.37
C PRO A 138 3.12 7.36 -14.56
N ARG A 139 3.03 7.35 -13.22
CA ARG A 139 3.93 6.58 -12.34
C ARG A 139 3.39 5.20 -11.96
N GLY A 140 2.14 4.88 -12.32
CA GLY A 140 1.53 3.58 -12.05
C GLY A 140 0.17 3.66 -11.36
N ILE A 141 -0.25 2.55 -10.76
CA ILE A 141 -1.56 2.41 -10.13
C ILE A 141 -1.60 3.21 -8.82
N CYS A 142 -2.60 4.07 -8.69
CA CYS A 142 -2.87 4.89 -7.50
C CYS A 142 -4.17 4.47 -6.78
N TYR A 143 -5.00 3.63 -7.40
CA TYR A 143 -6.21 3.11 -6.81
C TYR A 143 -6.54 1.73 -7.39
N LEU A 144 -6.95 0.81 -6.52
CA LEU A 144 -7.42 -0.52 -6.89
C LEU A 144 -8.50 -0.95 -5.92
N ALA A 145 -9.69 -1.24 -6.41
CA ALA A 145 -10.77 -1.84 -5.64
C ALA A 145 -11.47 -2.93 -6.44
N PHE A 146 -11.78 -4.06 -5.82
CA PHE A 146 -12.69 -5.04 -6.41
C PHE A 146 -14.11 -4.52 -6.29
N LEU A 147 -14.90 -4.71 -7.35
CA LEU A 147 -16.28 -4.26 -7.44
C LEU A 147 -17.21 -5.41 -7.07
N ASP A 148 -18.04 -5.17 -6.06
CA ASP A 148 -19.22 -5.96 -5.75
C ASP A 148 -20.48 -5.12 -6.08
N ASP A 149 -21.50 -5.13 -5.23
CA ASP A 149 -22.71 -4.28 -5.36
C ASP A 149 -22.47 -2.82 -4.93
N ASP A 150 -21.23 -2.31 -5.03
CA ASP A 150 -20.78 -1.01 -4.50
C ASP A 150 -20.04 -0.13 -5.52
N ALA A 151 -20.17 -0.42 -6.82
CA ALA A 151 -19.39 0.24 -7.88
C ALA A 151 -19.44 1.78 -7.86
N ALA A 152 -20.62 2.36 -7.62
CA ALA A 152 -20.77 3.82 -7.52
C ALA A 152 -20.00 4.40 -6.33
N GLN A 153 -19.97 3.70 -5.19
CA GLN A 153 -19.21 4.11 -4.02
C GLN A 153 -17.71 4.04 -4.28
N ARG A 154 -17.21 2.97 -4.92
CA ARG A 154 -15.79 2.82 -5.28
C ARG A 154 -15.32 3.90 -6.24
N LEU A 155 -16.16 4.24 -7.22
CA LEU A 155 -15.86 5.37 -8.10
C LEU A 155 -15.80 6.67 -7.30
N GLN A 156 -16.75 6.93 -6.42
CA GLN A 156 -16.74 8.13 -5.58
C GLN A 156 -15.50 8.20 -4.67
N GLU A 157 -15.04 7.07 -4.12
CA GLU A 157 -13.80 6.99 -3.32
C GLU A 157 -12.58 7.40 -4.15
N LEU A 158 -12.44 6.87 -5.37
CA LEU A 158 -11.38 7.24 -6.30
C LEU A 158 -11.41 8.76 -6.62
N LEU A 159 -12.59 9.28 -6.95
CA LEU A 159 -12.78 10.70 -7.28
C LEU A 159 -12.45 11.60 -6.09
N SER A 160 -12.85 11.20 -4.89
CA SER A 160 -12.65 11.97 -3.66
C SER A 160 -11.20 11.94 -3.18
N ALA A 161 -10.43 10.91 -3.55
CA ALA A 161 -9.01 10.85 -3.26
C ALA A 161 -8.21 11.95 -3.98
N TRP A 162 -8.65 12.34 -5.19
CA TRP A 162 -7.92 13.24 -6.10
C TRP A 162 -8.83 14.33 -6.68
N PRO A 163 -9.41 15.21 -5.83
CA PRO A 163 -10.48 16.12 -6.22
C PRO A 163 -10.08 17.19 -7.25
N ALA A 164 -8.77 17.43 -7.45
CA ALA A 164 -8.25 18.41 -8.38
C ALA A 164 -7.53 17.79 -9.59
N ALA A 165 -7.55 16.47 -9.75
CA ALA A 165 -6.96 15.79 -10.91
C ALA A 165 -7.88 15.88 -12.14
N GLU A 166 -7.28 15.90 -13.33
CA GLU A 166 -8.00 15.71 -14.58
C GLU A 166 -8.30 14.22 -14.76
N LEU A 167 -9.58 13.86 -14.79
CA LEU A 167 -10.00 12.46 -14.88
C LEU A 167 -10.22 12.06 -16.33
N ARG A 168 -9.64 10.92 -16.72
CA ARG A 168 -9.87 10.30 -18.01
C ARG A 168 -10.35 8.88 -17.80
N GLN A 169 -11.62 8.66 -18.08
CA GLN A 169 -12.12 7.30 -18.19
C GLN A 169 -11.45 6.66 -19.40
N SER A 170 -10.81 5.51 -19.19
CA SER A 170 -10.52 4.61 -20.28
C SER A 170 -11.82 3.94 -20.61
N ASP A 171 -12.34 4.20 -21.81
CA ASP A 171 -13.40 3.37 -22.34
C ASP A 171 -12.89 1.93 -22.37
N PRO A 172 -13.76 0.94 -22.07
CA PRO A 172 -13.45 -0.44 -22.36
C PRO A 172 -13.38 -0.56 -23.89
N GLU A 173 -12.25 -0.24 -24.50
CA GLU A 173 -12.06 -0.47 -25.92
C GLU A 173 -11.94 -1.98 -26.17
N ALA A 174 -13.00 -2.48 -26.82
CA ALA A 174 -13.05 -3.49 -27.89
C ALA A 174 -12.34 -4.84 -27.71
#